data_AF-A0A547PHV2-F1
#
_entry.id   AF-A0A547PHV2-F1
#
_cell.length_a   1.000
_cell.length_b   1.000
_cell.length_c   1.000
_cell.angle_alpha   90.00
_cell.angle_beta   90.00
_cell.angle_gamma   90.00
#
_symmetry.space_group_name_H-M   'P 1'
#
loop_
_entity.id
_entity.type
_entity.pdbx_description
1 polymer ?
#
loop_
_entity_poly.entity_id
_entity_poly.type
_entity_poly.pdbx_seq_one_letter_code
_entity_poly.pdbx_strand_id
1 'polypeptide(L)'
;MDILTDRRPDMAFVDRGCRGHGVETVKVFISGARRGVTRTIAKLLRRRSAIEPMTGHMKADGRLTRCPLKGTEGDALFAVLCGCGHNIRMILRHLRVCLCHFIWLITLLRGLTPGADRHQRLQIAAGAC
;
A
#
# COMPACT_ATOMS: atom_id res chain seq x y z
N MET A 1 9.78 -17.37 20.63
CA MET A 1 9.05 -16.23 21.25
C MET A 1 9.39 -16.06 22.73
N ASP A 2 9.99 -17.06 23.40
CA ASP A 2 10.56 -16.90 24.75
C ASP A 2 11.80 -15.98 24.79
N ILE A 3 12.47 -15.75 23.65
CA ILE A 3 13.76 -15.02 23.59
C ILE A 3 13.59 -13.49 23.77
N LEU A 4 12.39 -12.93 23.52
CA LEU A 4 12.22 -11.46 23.41
C LEU A 4 11.29 -10.84 24.46
N THR A 5 10.31 -11.59 24.96
CA THR A 5 9.26 -11.05 25.85
C THR A 5 9.02 -11.87 27.12
N ASP A 6 9.72 -13.00 27.29
CA ASP A 6 9.52 -13.98 28.38
C ASP A 6 8.05 -14.33 28.66
N ARG A 7 7.21 -14.14 27.63
CA ARG A 7 5.77 -14.37 27.64
C ARG A 7 5.40 -15.07 26.35
N ARG A 8 4.67 -16.17 26.52
CA ARG A 8 4.15 -16.97 25.42
C ARG A 8 2.87 -16.33 24.89
N PRO A 9 2.77 -16.04 23.59
CA PRO A 9 1.53 -15.52 23.03
C PRO A 9 0.46 -16.62 22.99
N ASP A 10 -0.77 -16.30 23.40
CA ASP A 10 -1.91 -17.25 23.37
C ASP A 10 -2.31 -17.66 21.95
N MET A 11 -2.08 -16.79 20.96
CA MET A 11 -2.43 -17.01 19.56
C MET A 11 -1.35 -16.50 18.61
N ALA A 12 -1.12 -17.25 17.54
CA ALA A 12 -0.20 -16.88 16.47
C ALA A 12 -0.91 -16.96 15.12
N PHE A 13 -0.81 -15.90 14.33
CA PHE A 13 -1.29 -15.90 12.93
C PHE A 13 -0.09 -16.11 12.03
N VAL A 14 -0.18 -17.06 11.10
CA VAL A 14 0.93 -17.46 10.22
C VAL A 14 0.46 -17.69 8.79
N ASP A 15 1.39 -17.53 7.85
CA ASP A 15 1.14 -17.76 6.43
C ASP A 15 1.22 -19.25 6.08
N ARG A 16 0.76 -19.62 4.87
CA ARG A 16 0.73 -21.03 4.42
C ARG A 16 2.09 -21.70 4.44
N GLY A 17 3.18 -20.96 4.25
CA GLY A 17 4.54 -21.49 4.28
C GLY A 17 4.94 -22.10 5.63
N CYS A 18 4.25 -21.74 6.72
CA CYS A 18 4.48 -22.31 8.05
C CYS A 18 3.68 -23.58 8.33
N ARG A 19 2.97 -24.14 7.32
CA ARG A 19 2.22 -25.39 7.49
C ARG A 19 3.17 -26.53 7.87
N GLY A 20 2.83 -27.28 8.91
CA GLY A 20 3.62 -28.43 9.38
C GLY A 20 4.69 -28.13 10.43
N HIS A 21 4.81 -26.90 10.93
CA HIS A 21 5.83 -26.53 11.93
C HIS A 21 5.56 -27.04 13.38
N GLY A 22 4.59 -27.95 13.58
CA GLY A 22 4.51 -28.77 14.80
C GLY A 22 4.42 -28.06 16.15
N VAL A 23 4.02 -26.78 16.19
CA VAL A 23 3.89 -26.04 17.46
C VAL A 23 2.48 -26.26 18.03
N GLU A 24 2.36 -27.16 18.99
CA GLU A 24 1.09 -27.48 19.67
C GLU A 24 0.81 -26.58 20.88
N THR A 25 1.82 -25.83 21.34
CA THR A 25 1.78 -25.02 22.56
C THR A 25 1.04 -23.69 22.41
N VAL A 26 0.72 -23.26 21.18
CA VAL A 26 0.07 -21.96 20.88
C VAL A 26 -1.04 -22.19 19.87
N LYS A 27 -2.15 -21.43 19.96
CA LYS A 27 -3.24 -21.52 18.98
C LYS A 27 -2.81 -20.87 17.66
N VAL A 28 -2.37 -21.69 16.72
CA VAL A 28 -1.82 -21.26 15.43
C VAL A 28 -2.93 -21.19 14.37
N PHE A 29 -3.17 -20.01 13.81
CA PHE A 29 -4.10 -19.79 12.71
C PHE A 29 -3.35 -19.60 11.39
N ILE A 30 -3.59 -20.50 10.44
CA ILE A 30 -2.91 -20.51 9.12
C ILE A 30 -3.74 -19.75 8.08
N SER A 31 -3.09 -18.94 7.24
CA SER A 31 -3.73 -18.23 6.13
C SER A 31 -4.44 -19.19 5.17
N GLY A 32 -5.74 -18.93 4.94
CA GLY A 32 -6.61 -19.79 4.12
C GLY A 32 -7.27 -20.96 4.87
N ALA A 33 -7.16 -21.06 6.19
CA ALA A 33 -7.98 -21.98 6.98
C ALA A 33 -9.47 -21.66 6.84
N ARG A 34 -10.32 -22.66 6.56
CA ARG A 34 -11.77 -22.51 6.41
C ARG A 34 -12.57 -22.85 7.68
N ARG A 35 -11.98 -23.55 8.65
CA ARG A 35 -12.64 -23.97 9.92
C ARG A 35 -12.18 -23.09 11.08
N GLY A 36 -13.11 -22.66 11.93
CA GLY A 36 -12.81 -21.92 13.19
C GLY A 36 -12.39 -20.45 13.02
N VAL A 37 -12.58 -19.86 11.84
CA VAL A 37 -12.18 -18.47 11.55
C VAL A 37 -13.33 -17.51 11.82
N THR A 38 -13.24 -16.74 12.90
CA THR A 38 -14.17 -15.62 13.17
C THR A 38 -13.84 -14.41 12.29
N ARG A 39 -14.78 -13.46 12.15
CA ARG A 39 -14.61 -12.26 11.31
C ARG A 39 -13.36 -11.44 11.66
N THR A 40 -13.02 -11.37 12.95
CA THR A 40 -11.82 -10.71 13.47
C THR A 40 -10.55 -11.45 13.08
N ILE A 41 -10.52 -12.78 13.24
CA ILE A 41 -9.39 -13.64 12.84
C ILE A 41 -9.17 -13.53 11.32
N ALA A 42 -10.24 -13.55 10.53
CA ALA A 42 -10.16 -13.36 9.08
C ALA A 42 -9.57 -11.99 8.69
N LYS A 43 -9.90 -10.91 9.43
CA LYS A 43 -9.35 -9.57 9.19
C LYS A 43 -7.85 -9.52 9.51
N LEU A 44 -7.42 -10.17 10.60
CA LEU A 44 -6.00 -10.27 10.98
C LEU A 44 -5.20 -11.08 9.97
N LEU A 45 -5.73 -12.24 9.55
CA LEU A 45 -5.13 -13.06 8.49
C LEU A 45 -5.02 -12.29 7.17
N ARG A 46 -6.06 -11.57 6.74
CA ARG A 46 -6.00 -10.73 5.52
C ARG A 46 -4.95 -9.63 5.60
N ARG A 47 -4.81 -8.99 6.77
CA ARG A 47 -3.76 -7.97 6.98
C ARG A 47 -2.36 -8.57 6.87
N ARG A 48 -2.14 -9.77 7.43
CA ARG A 48 -0.84 -10.46 7.34
C ARG A 48 -0.53 -10.94 5.92
N SER A 49 -1.52 -11.52 5.24
CA SER A 49 -1.35 -12.00 3.86
C SER A 49 -1.13 -10.89 2.84
N ALA A 50 -1.36 -9.62 3.18
CA ALA A 50 -0.99 -8.48 2.35
C ALA A 50 0.52 -8.17 2.39
N ILE A 51 1.27 -8.74 3.33
CA ILE A 51 2.72 -8.55 3.47
C ILE A 51 3.48 -9.32 2.40
N GLU A 52 3.13 -10.59 2.16
CA GLU A 52 3.75 -11.43 1.13
C GLU A 52 3.78 -10.80 -0.28
N PRO A 53 2.66 -10.28 -0.83
CA PRO A 53 2.68 -9.63 -2.13
C PRO A 53 3.51 -8.36 -2.11
N MET A 54 3.55 -7.61 -1.00
CA MET A 54 4.41 -6.42 -0.87
C MET A 54 5.90 -6.81 -0.89
N THR A 55 6.29 -7.85 -0.14
CA THR A 55 7.65 -8.41 -0.18
C THR A 55 7.99 -9.00 -1.54
N GLY A 56 7.03 -9.63 -2.22
CA GLY A 56 7.18 -10.14 -3.59
C GLY A 56 7.45 -9.03 -4.60
N HIS A 57 6.67 -7.94 -4.56
CA HIS A 57 6.91 -6.75 -5.40
C HIS A 57 8.25 -6.10 -5.07
N MET A 58 8.63 -6.02 -3.80
CA MET A 58 9.96 -5.53 -3.43
C MET A 58 11.07 -6.42 -4.00
N LYS A 59 10.92 -7.75 -3.96
CA LYS A 59 11.90 -8.68 -4.56
C LYS A 59 12.01 -8.54 -6.08
N ALA A 60 10.88 -8.44 -6.77
CA ALA A 60 10.82 -8.34 -8.22
C ALA A 60 11.21 -6.93 -8.75
N ASP A 61 10.55 -5.89 -8.26
CA ASP A 61 10.71 -4.51 -8.73
C ASP A 61 11.95 -3.83 -8.14
N GLY A 62 12.26 -4.17 -6.88
CA GLY A 62 13.38 -3.59 -6.15
C GLY A 62 14.71 -4.30 -6.34
N ARG A 63 14.73 -5.38 -7.14
CA ARG A 63 15.92 -6.20 -7.42
C ARG A 63 16.70 -6.60 -6.16
N LEU A 64 16.00 -6.86 -5.06
CA LEU A 64 16.60 -7.34 -3.79
C LEU A 64 17.47 -8.61 -3.99
N THR A 65 17.28 -9.35 -5.09
CA THR A 65 18.11 -10.51 -5.47
C THR A 65 19.50 -10.14 -6.01
N ARG A 66 19.74 -8.88 -6.39
CA ARG A 66 21.03 -8.38 -6.87
C ARG A 66 21.38 -7.10 -6.13
N CYS A 67 21.92 -7.25 -4.92
CA CYS A 67 22.48 -6.12 -4.19
C CYS A 67 23.77 -5.63 -4.90
N PRO A 68 23.84 -4.37 -5.32
CA PRO A 68 25.05 -3.80 -5.92
C PRO A 68 26.08 -3.37 -4.87
N LEU A 69 25.71 -3.36 -3.58
CA LEU A 69 26.62 -3.01 -2.48
C LEU A 69 27.39 -4.24 -1.99
N LYS A 70 28.62 -4.00 -1.52
CA LYS A 70 29.55 -5.07 -1.13
C LYS A 70 29.32 -5.47 0.33
N GLY A 71 29.06 -6.76 0.55
CA GLY A 71 28.98 -7.37 1.89
C GLY A 71 27.60 -7.26 2.56
N THR A 72 27.47 -7.91 3.71
CA THR A 72 26.21 -8.05 4.47
C THR A 72 25.62 -6.73 4.93
N GLU A 73 26.47 -5.76 5.29
CA GLU A 73 26.04 -4.41 5.65
C GLU A 73 25.42 -3.67 4.46
N GLY A 74 25.98 -3.87 3.26
CA GLY A 74 25.47 -3.34 2.01
C GLY A 74 24.11 -3.92 1.65
N ASP A 75 23.94 -5.23 1.84
CA ASP A 75 22.67 -5.93 1.63
C ASP A 75 21.56 -5.42 2.56
N ALA A 76 21.89 -5.21 3.84
CA ALA A 76 20.95 -4.65 4.81
C ALA A 76 20.50 -3.24 4.44
N LEU A 77 21.45 -2.36 4.07
CA LEU A 77 21.14 -1.00 3.64
C LEU A 77 20.31 -0.98 2.34
N PHE A 78 20.65 -1.85 1.38
CA PHE A 78 19.91 -1.97 0.13
C PHE A 78 18.47 -2.44 0.37
N ALA A 79 18.25 -3.38 1.29
CA ALA A 79 16.92 -3.84 1.64
C ALA A 79 16.04 -2.71 2.22
N VAL A 80 16.62 -1.89 3.12
CA VAL A 80 15.92 -0.72 3.68
C VAL A 80 15.61 0.29 2.59
N LEU A 81 16.59 0.66 1.75
CA LEU A 81 16.41 1.63 0.68
C LEU A 81 15.38 1.17 -0.37
N CYS A 82 15.39 -0.11 -0.71
CA CYS A 82 14.39 -0.73 -1.57
C CYS A 82 12.97 -0.59 -0.99
N GLY A 83 12.82 -0.84 0.32
CA GLY A 83 11.55 -0.65 1.04
C GLY A 83 11.08 0.81 1.01
N CYS A 84 11.98 1.76 1.30
CA CYS A 84 11.70 3.18 1.22
C CYS A 84 11.25 3.58 -0.20
N GLY A 85 11.95 3.13 -1.23
CA GLY A 85 11.61 3.41 -2.62
C GLY A 85 10.24 2.86 -3.03
N HIS A 86 9.86 1.67 -2.54
CA HIS A 86 8.53 1.11 -2.77
C HIS A 86 7.43 1.96 -2.13
N ASN A 87 7.62 2.39 -0.87
CA ASN A 87 6.68 3.26 -0.17
C ASN A 87 6.51 4.62 -0.87
N ILE A 88 7.60 5.24 -1.32
CA ILE A 88 7.55 6.51 -2.08
C ILE A 88 6.77 6.32 -3.38
N ARG A 89 6.98 5.23 -4.12
CA ARG A 89 6.22 4.93 -5.34
C ARG A 89 4.72 4.77 -5.08
N MET A 90 4.32 4.18 -3.94
CA MET A 90 2.91 4.10 -3.55
C MET A 90 2.31 5.49 -3.29
N ILE A 91 3.01 6.35 -2.55
CA ILE A 91 2.57 7.72 -2.26
C ILE A 91 2.41 8.51 -3.56
N LEU A 92 3.41 8.49 -4.44
CA LEU A 92 3.38 9.20 -5.72
C LEU A 92 2.24 8.71 -6.63
N ARG A 93 1.95 7.40 -6.64
CA ARG A 93 0.81 6.85 -7.38
C ARG A 93 -0.52 7.40 -6.86
N HIS A 94 -0.69 7.47 -5.54
CA HIS A 94 -1.89 8.02 -4.94
C HIS A 94 -2.05 9.50 -5.27
N LEU A 95 -0.98 10.28 -5.14
CA LEU A 95 -0.98 11.71 -5.46
C LEU A 95 -1.32 11.97 -6.92
N ARG A 96 -0.79 11.16 -7.85
CA ARG A 96 -1.11 11.26 -9.28
C ARG A 96 -2.60 11.05 -9.54
N VAL A 97 -3.21 10.04 -8.92
CA VAL A 97 -4.65 9.78 -9.06
C VAL A 97 -5.48 10.91 -8.47
N CYS A 98 -5.11 11.40 -7.28
CA CYS A 98 -5.77 12.56 -6.66
C CYS A 98 -5.70 13.81 -7.55
N LEU A 99 -4.53 14.08 -8.13
CA LEU A 99 -4.34 15.22 -9.03
C LEU A 99 -5.17 15.09 -10.30
N CYS A 100 -5.22 13.89 -10.90
CA CYS A 100 -6.07 13.63 -12.06
C CYS A 100 -7.56 13.87 -11.74
N HIS A 101 -8.04 13.41 -10.59
CA HIS A 101 -9.42 13.68 -10.14
C HIS A 101 -9.66 15.17 -9.89
N PHE A 102 -8.69 15.88 -9.31
CA PHE A 102 -8.80 17.31 -9.06
C PHE A 102 -8.89 18.12 -10.37
N ILE A 103 -8.03 17.80 -11.34
CA ILE A 103 -8.08 18.42 -12.68
C ILE A 103 -9.42 18.12 -13.35
N TRP A 104 -9.88 16.87 -13.31
CA TRP A 104 -11.17 16.47 -13.88
C TRP A 104 -12.34 17.23 -13.26
N LEU A 105 -12.36 17.36 -11.93
CA LEU A 105 -13.36 18.15 -11.21
C LEU A 105 -13.33 19.63 -11.62
N ILE A 106 -12.14 20.24 -11.73
CA ILE A 106 -12.02 21.63 -12.19
C ILE A 106 -12.57 21.78 -13.61
N THR A 107 -12.24 20.86 -14.52
CA THR A 107 -12.73 20.92 -15.90
C THR A 107 -14.25 20.75 -15.97
N LEU A 108 -14.83 19.89 -15.11
CA LEU A 108 -16.27 19.71 -15.00
C LEU A 108 -16.95 20.98 -14.49
N LEU A 109 -16.44 21.59 -13.41
CA LEU A 109 -16.98 22.83 -12.85
C LEU A 109 -16.91 23.99 -13.85
N ARG A 110 -15.82 24.12 -14.61
CA ARG A 110 -15.70 25.12 -15.69
C ARG A 110 -16.68 24.88 -16.84
N GLY A 111 -16.97 23.63 -17.17
CA GLY A 111 -17.99 23.27 -18.16
C GLY A 111 -19.42 23.57 -17.70
N LEU A 112 -19.67 23.59 -16.39
CA LEU A 112 -20.96 23.94 -15.78
C LEU A 112 -21.18 25.46 -15.61
N THR A 113 -20.16 26.29 -15.85
CA THR A 113 -20.26 27.76 -15.86
C THR A 113 -20.26 28.37 -17.28
N PRO A 114 -21.17 28.02 -18.21
CA PRO A 114 -21.27 28.70 -19.51
C PRO A 114 -21.95 30.08 -19.43
N GLY A 115 -22.34 30.53 -18.23
CA GLY A 115 -23.17 31.73 -18.04
C GLY A 115 -22.41 33.05 -17.81
N ALA A 116 -21.14 33.01 -17.39
CA ALA A 116 -20.40 34.24 -17.02
C ALA A 116 -19.76 34.98 -18.20
N ASP A 117 -19.54 34.31 -19.34
CA ASP A 117 -18.79 34.90 -20.49
C ASP A 117 -19.65 35.74 -21.45
N ARG A 118 -20.99 35.59 -21.40
CA ARG A 118 -21.89 36.35 -22.29
C ARG A 118 -22.04 37.83 -21.91
N HIS A 119 -21.99 38.16 -20.62
CA HIS A 119 -22.11 39.56 -20.17
C HIS A 119 -20.83 40.37 -20.43
N GLN A 120 -19.65 39.76 -20.35
CA GLN A 120 -18.38 40.42 -20.62
C GLN A 120 -18.25 40.84 -22.10
N ARG A 121 -18.70 39.99 -23.04
CA ARG A 121 -18.66 40.30 -24.48
C ARG A 121 -19.64 41.40 -24.90
N LEU A 122 -20.81 41.49 -24.25
CA LEU A 122 -21.79 42.56 -24.52
C LEU A 122 -21.32 43.92 -23.98
N GLN A 123 -20.64 43.97 -22.84
CA GLN A 123 -20.09 45.22 -22.29
C GLN A 123 -18.91 45.77 -23.12
N ILE A 124 -18.05 44.90 -23.66
CA ILE A 124 -16.94 45.32 -24.54
C ILE A 124 -17.48 45.83 -25.89
N ALA A 125 -18.57 45.25 -26.41
CA ALA A 125 -19.21 45.73 -27.64
C ALA A 125 -19.99 47.04 -27.44
N ALA A 126 -20.60 47.27 -26.27
CA ALA A 126 -21.35 48.48 -25.96
C ALA A 126 -20.48 49.69 -25.55
N GLY A 127 -19.23 49.47 -25.13
CA GLY A 127 -18.27 50.54 -24.81
C GLY A 127 -17.41 51.02 -25.98
N ALA A 128 -17.65 50.50 -27.19
CA ALA A 128 -16.90 50.82 -28.40
C ALA A 128 -17.70 51.67 -29.41
N CYS A 129 -18.83 52.27 -28.99
CA CYS A 129 -19.64 53.18 -29.80
C CYS A 129 -19.65 54.59 -29.19
#